data_AF-A0A382U7A4-F1
#
_entry.id   AF-A0A382U7A4-F1
#
_cell.length_a   1.000
_cell.length_b   1.000
_cell.length_c   1.000
_cell.angle_alpha   90.00
_cell.angle_beta   90.00
_cell.angle_gamma   90.00
#
_symmetry.space_group_name_H-M   'P 1'
#
loop_
_entity.id
_entity.type
_entity.pdbx_description
1 polymer ?
#
loop_
_entity_poly.entity_id
_entity_poly.type
_entity_poly.pdbx_seq_one_letter_code
_entity_poly.pdbx_strand_id
1 'polypeptide(L)'
;SWLADEPGAVQSLEAGADLVTFSGDKLLGGPQAGVIAGRADLVEACTAHPLARALRPGGLVMAALQKVALAYLERDGLAIPFWRMATIPVADLRTRAEAIEPGLAGDTVATPGGGTLPGVEIPSAGLVVPGDHTVVLRAGDPPIIARVVEGSTVVDLRTVHPDDDPLVAEAIGRLG
;
A
#
# COMPACT_ATOMS: atom_id res chain seq x y z
N SER A 1 17.00 3.54 0.77
CA SER A 1 15.64 3.08 0.39
C SER A 1 15.06 2.37 1.60
N TRP A 2 13.78 2.57 1.93
CA TRP A 2 13.11 1.91 3.07
C TRP A 2 12.89 0.40 2.89
N LEU A 3 13.28 -0.15 1.73
CA LEU A 3 13.28 -1.57 1.39
C LEU A 3 14.67 -2.23 1.46
N ALA A 4 15.72 -1.51 1.90
CA ALA A 4 17.10 -1.97 1.76
C ALA A 4 17.37 -3.32 2.43
N ASP A 5 16.69 -3.59 3.55
CA ASP A 5 16.85 -4.83 4.32
C ASP A 5 15.73 -5.85 4.06
N GLU A 6 14.79 -5.54 3.16
CA GLU A 6 13.69 -6.46 2.80
C GLU A 6 14.10 -7.28 1.56
N PRO A 7 14.34 -8.60 1.68
CA PRO A 7 14.78 -9.41 0.57
C PRO A 7 13.63 -9.62 -0.42
N GLY A 8 13.84 -9.21 -1.68
CA GLY A 8 12.93 -9.54 -2.76
C GLY A 8 13.00 -11.02 -3.16
N ALA A 9 12.00 -11.48 -3.92
CA ALA A 9 11.93 -12.86 -4.39
C ALA A 9 13.15 -13.24 -5.24
N VAL A 10 13.64 -12.33 -6.09
CA VAL A 10 14.83 -12.53 -6.92
C VAL A 10 16.09 -12.69 -6.05
N GLN A 11 16.30 -11.75 -5.12
CA GLN A 11 17.46 -11.77 -4.22
C GLN A 11 17.47 -13.03 -3.35
N SER A 12 16.31 -13.48 -2.89
CA SER A 12 16.17 -14.71 -2.09
C SER A 12 16.54 -15.96 -2.89
N LEU A 13 16.15 -16.03 -4.17
CA LEU A 13 16.54 -17.12 -5.07
C LEU A 13 18.03 -17.07 -5.40
N GLU A 14 18.58 -15.88 -5.68
CA GLU A 14 20.02 -15.68 -5.91
C GLU A 14 20.88 -16.04 -4.68
N ALA A 15 20.34 -15.85 -3.48
CA ALA A 15 20.98 -16.28 -2.22
C ALA A 15 20.94 -17.81 -2.00
N GLY A 16 20.34 -18.58 -2.91
CA GLY A 16 20.36 -20.04 -2.90
C GLY A 16 19.07 -20.71 -2.39
N ALA A 17 17.97 -19.97 -2.23
CA ALA A 17 16.69 -20.59 -1.92
C ALA A 17 16.20 -21.47 -3.09
N ASP A 18 15.88 -22.74 -2.82
CA ASP A 18 15.30 -23.64 -3.82
C ASP A 18 13.85 -23.26 -4.20
N LEU A 19 13.12 -22.68 -3.25
CA LEU A 19 11.75 -22.16 -3.39
C LEU A 19 11.58 -20.89 -2.55
N VAL A 20 10.81 -19.95 -3.08
CA VAL A 20 10.34 -18.77 -2.36
C VAL A 20 8.82 -18.69 -2.47
N THR A 21 8.19 -18.22 -1.39
CA THR A 21 6.74 -17.99 -1.36
C THR A 21 6.43 -16.59 -0.85
N PHE A 22 5.50 -15.89 -1.48
CA PHE A 22 5.12 -14.55 -1.07
C PHE A 22 3.68 -14.21 -1.47
N SER A 23 3.10 -13.21 -0.79
CA SER A 23 1.75 -12.74 -1.07
C SER A 23 1.74 -11.77 -2.27
N GLY A 24 0.72 -11.88 -3.11
CA GLY A 24 0.53 -11.01 -4.27
C GLY A 24 0.00 -9.60 -3.94
N ASP A 25 -0.67 -9.44 -2.81
CA ASP A 25 -1.35 -8.22 -2.35
C ASP A 25 -0.56 -7.38 -1.34
N LYS A 26 0.72 -7.74 -1.13
CA LYS A 26 1.66 -6.99 -0.28
C LYS A 26 2.51 -6.07 -1.15
N LEU A 27 3.84 -6.15 -1.02
CA LEU A 27 4.79 -5.33 -1.77
C LEU A 27 4.76 -5.60 -3.29
N LEU A 28 4.24 -6.76 -3.73
CA LEU A 28 4.01 -7.00 -5.15
C LEU A 28 2.96 -6.01 -5.72
N GLY A 29 1.99 -5.58 -4.91
CA GLY A 29 0.98 -4.57 -5.27
C GLY A 29 -0.17 -5.09 -6.13
N GLY A 30 -0.38 -6.40 -6.17
CA GLY A 30 -1.44 -7.06 -6.92
C GLY A 30 -2.65 -7.49 -6.07
N PRO A 31 -3.48 -8.40 -6.58
CA PRO A 31 -4.61 -8.96 -5.83
C PRO A 31 -4.14 -10.02 -4.82
N GLN A 32 -5.05 -10.43 -3.92
CA GLN A 32 -4.81 -11.53 -3.00
C GLN A 32 -4.45 -12.81 -3.75
N ALA A 33 -3.23 -13.28 -3.56
CA ALA A 33 -2.69 -14.48 -4.16
C ALA A 33 -1.49 -15.00 -3.37
N GLY A 34 -1.20 -16.30 -3.47
CA GLY A 34 0.08 -16.87 -3.06
C GLY A 34 0.92 -17.19 -4.29
N VAL A 35 2.13 -16.68 -4.34
CA VAL A 35 3.10 -16.97 -5.40
C VAL A 35 4.12 -17.98 -4.88
N ILE A 36 4.41 -19.01 -5.66
CA ILE A 36 5.50 -19.96 -5.42
C ILE A 36 6.43 -19.86 -6.63
N ALA A 37 7.72 -19.59 -6.39
CA ALA A 37 8.72 -19.47 -7.44
C ALA A 37 10.03 -20.14 -7.01
N GLY A 38 10.82 -20.62 -7.96
CA GLY A 38 12.09 -21.30 -7.70
C GLY A 38 12.31 -22.44 -8.67
N ARG A 39 12.89 -23.54 -8.18
CA ARG A 39 13.20 -24.70 -9.01
C ARG A 39 11.96 -25.34 -9.63
N ALA A 40 12.07 -25.65 -10.92
CA ALA A 40 10.97 -26.19 -11.72
C ALA A 40 10.41 -27.50 -11.15
N ASP A 41 11.27 -28.44 -10.74
CA ASP A 41 10.87 -29.74 -10.19
C ASP A 41 10.05 -29.61 -8.90
N LEU A 42 10.39 -28.62 -8.06
CA LEU A 42 9.66 -28.35 -6.82
C LEU A 42 8.32 -27.62 -7.05
N VAL A 43 8.27 -26.67 -7.98
CA VAL A 43 7.03 -25.99 -8.38
C VAL A 43 6.04 -26.98 -9.03
N GLU A 44 6.54 -27.90 -9.85
CA GLU A 44 5.74 -28.97 -10.44
C GLU A 44 5.18 -29.91 -9.37
N ALA A 45 5.99 -30.29 -8.37
CA ALA A 45 5.53 -31.09 -7.24
C ALA A 45 4.41 -30.39 -6.45
N CYS A 46 4.52 -29.08 -6.20
CA CYS A 46 3.45 -28.30 -5.58
C CYS A 46 2.17 -28.28 -6.42
N THR A 47 2.30 -28.15 -7.74
CA THR A 47 1.17 -28.09 -8.69
C THR A 47 0.43 -29.43 -8.80
N ALA A 48 1.15 -30.55 -8.69
CA ALA A 48 0.59 -31.90 -8.72
C ALA A 48 -0.17 -32.27 -7.43
N HIS A 49 0.05 -31.55 -6.33
CA HIS A 49 -0.59 -31.84 -5.05
C HIS A 49 -2.12 -31.61 -5.11
N PRO A 50 -2.97 -32.50 -4.55
CA PRO A 50 -4.43 -32.36 -4.63
C PRO A 50 -4.98 -31.01 -4.10
N LEU A 51 -4.30 -30.40 -3.12
CA LEU A 51 -4.68 -29.07 -2.61
C LEU A 51 -4.55 -27.95 -3.65
N ALA A 52 -3.70 -28.09 -4.68
CA ALA A 52 -3.56 -27.08 -5.73
C ALA A 52 -4.91 -26.80 -6.42
N ARG A 53 -5.78 -27.81 -6.55
CA ARG A 53 -7.13 -27.63 -7.10
C ARG A 53 -8.05 -26.81 -6.19
N ALA A 54 -7.92 -26.99 -4.87
CA ALA A 54 -8.71 -26.26 -3.88
C ALA A 54 -8.23 -24.80 -3.73
N LEU A 55 -6.93 -24.57 -3.91
CA LEU A 55 -6.29 -23.24 -3.78
C LEU A 55 -6.20 -22.48 -5.11
N ARG A 56 -6.74 -23.02 -6.20
CA ARG A 56 -6.59 -22.45 -7.55
C ARG A 56 -7.25 -21.05 -7.62
N PRO A 57 -6.52 -20.01 -8.02
CA PRO A 57 -7.09 -18.67 -8.15
C PRO A 57 -8.19 -18.61 -9.23
N GLY A 58 -9.17 -17.74 -9.00
CA GLY A 58 -10.22 -17.45 -9.98
C GLY A 58 -9.73 -16.60 -11.15
N GLY A 59 -10.50 -16.56 -12.24
CA GLY A 59 -10.13 -15.82 -13.46
C GLY A 59 -9.90 -14.32 -13.23
N LEU A 60 -10.64 -13.68 -12.32
CA LEU A 60 -10.45 -12.26 -11.98
C LEU A 60 -9.09 -12.00 -11.31
N VAL A 61 -8.69 -12.87 -10.38
CA VAL A 61 -7.39 -12.80 -9.71
C VAL A 61 -6.27 -13.02 -10.74
N MET A 62 -6.41 -14.00 -11.62
CA MET A 62 -5.44 -14.25 -12.69
C MET A 62 -5.31 -13.06 -13.66
N ALA A 63 -6.41 -12.46 -14.06
CA ALA A 63 -6.40 -11.27 -14.93
C ALA A 63 -5.73 -10.07 -14.25
N ALA A 64 -5.98 -9.85 -12.96
CA ALA A 64 -5.34 -8.78 -12.20
C ALA A 64 -3.84 -9.06 -11.98
N LEU A 65 -3.44 -10.29 -11.66
CA LEU A 65 -2.03 -10.68 -11.57
C LEU A 65 -1.29 -10.50 -12.89
N GLN A 66 -1.92 -10.83 -14.02
CA GLN A 66 -1.32 -10.62 -15.34
C GLN A 66 -1.01 -9.14 -15.59
N LYS A 67 -1.92 -8.23 -15.26
CA LYS A 67 -1.68 -6.78 -15.39
C LYS A 67 -0.50 -6.31 -14.54
N VAL A 68 -0.41 -6.81 -13.31
CA VAL A 68 0.71 -6.50 -12.40
C VAL A 68 2.02 -7.04 -12.97
N ALA A 69 2.04 -8.28 -13.45
CA ALA A 69 3.23 -8.88 -14.05
C ALA A 69 3.70 -8.12 -15.30
N LEU A 70 2.76 -7.69 -16.16
CA LEU A 70 3.07 -6.86 -17.33
C LEU A 70 3.66 -5.49 -16.92
N ALA A 71 3.10 -4.83 -15.92
CA ALA A 71 3.65 -3.57 -15.40
C ALA A 71 5.11 -3.72 -14.91
N TYR A 72 5.44 -4.82 -14.20
CA TYR A 72 6.83 -5.12 -13.83
C TYR A 72 7.73 -5.38 -15.05
N LEU A 73 7.24 -6.13 -16.05
CA LEU A 73 7.99 -6.41 -17.28
C LEU A 73 8.28 -5.13 -18.08
N GLU A 74 7.32 -4.21 -18.12
CA GLU A 74 7.42 -2.89 -18.74
C GLU A 74 8.22 -1.89 -17.90
N ARG A 75 8.58 -2.26 -16.66
CA ARG A 75 9.22 -1.39 -15.67
C ARG A 75 8.40 -0.16 -15.32
N ASP A 76 7.08 -0.24 -15.47
CA ASP A 76 6.12 0.79 -15.10
C ASP A 76 5.58 0.52 -13.69
N GLY A 77 6.38 0.87 -12.68
CA GLY A 77 5.95 0.76 -11.28
C GLY A 77 4.78 1.68 -10.95
N LEU A 78 4.60 2.80 -11.66
CA LEU A 78 3.54 3.77 -11.37
C LEU A 78 2.15 3.28 -11.83
N ALA A 79 2.09 2.32 -12.75
CA ALA A 79 0.87 1.59 -13.07
C ALA A 79 0.36 0.72 -11.89
N ILE A 80 1.21 0.42 -10.90
CA ILE A 80 0.84 -0.36 -9.71
C ILE A 80 0.44 0.59 -8.58
N PRO A 81 -0.82 0.58 -8.10
CA PRO A 81 -1.31 1.54 -7.11
C PRO A 81 -0.46 1.62 -5.84
N PHE A 82 -0.01 0.47 -5.33
CA PHE A 82 0.88 0.41 -4.16
C PHE A 82 2.14 1.24 -4.35
N TRP A 83 2.87 1.00 -5.44
CA TRP A 83 4.13 1.71 -5.72
C TRP A 83 3.89 3.17 -5.99
N ARG A 84 2.87 3.50 -6.79
CA ARG A 84 2.47 4.89 -7.01
C ARG A 84 2.29 5.65 -5.70
N MET A 85 1.57 5.08 -4.73
CA MET A 85 1.38 5.68 -3.39
C MET A 85 2.70 5.73 -2.60
N ALA A 86 3.41 4.61 -2.51
CA ALA A 86 4.62 4.49 -1.70
C ALA A 86 5.79 5.36 -2.20
N THR A 87 5.78 5.76 -3.48
CA THR A 87 6.83 6.57 -4.09
C THR A 87 6.44 8.02 -4.38
N ILE A 88 5.23 8.48 -3.98
CA ILE A 88 4.87 9.91 -4.12
C ILE A 88 5.93 10.78 -3.42
N PRO A 89 6.48 11.81 -4.07
CA PRO A 89 7.35 12.77 -3.38
C PRO A 89 6.65 13.43 -2.20
N VAL A 90 7.33 13.54 -1.05
CA VAL A 90 6.75 14.18 0.15
C VAL A 90 6.37 15.64 -0.10
N ALA A 91 7.12 16.33 -0.96
CA ALA A 91 6.82 17.71 -1.35
C ALA A 91 5.44 17.83 -2.04
N ASP A 92 5.06 16.84 -2.85
CA ASP A 92 3.78 16.82 -3.55
C ASP A 92 2.63 16.58 -2.55
N LEU A 93 2.85 15.69 -1.57
CA LEU A 93 1.89 15.48 -0.47
C LEU A 93 1.73 16.74 0.38
N ARG A 94 2.82 17.46 0.67
CA ARG A 94 2.77 18.72 1.42
C ARG A 94 2.02 19.80 0.66
N THR A 95 2.28 19.92 -0.64
CA THR A 95 1.56 20.85 -1.54
C THR A 95 0.06 20.55 -1.54
N ARG A 96 -0.33 19.28 -1.59
CA ARG A 96 -1.74 18.86 -1.49
C ARG A 96 -2.35 19.21 -0.14
N ALA A 97 -1.64 18.96 0.96
CA ALA A 97 -2.11 19.30 2.30
C ALA A 97 -2.33 20.82 2.47
N GLU A 98 -1.37 21.62 2.00
CA GLU A 98 -1.45 23.08 1.98
C GLU A 98 -2.63 23.58 1.13
N ALA A 99 -2.93 22.92 0.01
CA ALA A 99 -4.07 23.27 -0.84
C ALA A 99 -5.42 22.93 -0.18
N ILE A 100 -5.47 21.89 0.67
CA ILE A 100 -6.70 21.48 1.37
C ILE A 100 -6.97 22.42 2.56
N GLU A 101 -6.02 22.54 3.48
CA GLU A 101 -6.15 23.39 4.67
C GLU A 101 -4.74 23.79 5.17
N PRO A 102 -4.22 24.97 4.78
CA PRO A 102 -2.88 25.42 5.13
C PRO A 102 -2.61 25.42 6.64
N GLY A 103 -3.61 25.70 7.46
CA GLY A 103 -3.46 25.77 8.92
C GLY A 103 -3.24 24.41 9.58
N LEU A 104 -3.58 23.31 8.90
CA LEU A 104 -3.48 21.94 9.40
C LEU A 104 -2.45 21.11 8.63
N ALA A 105 -1.85 21.65 7.57
CA ALA A 105 -0.82 20.97 6.79
C ALA A 105 0.41 20.68 7.66
N GLY A 106 0.86 19.43 7.65
CA GLY A 106 1.98 19.00 8.48
C GLY A 106 2.67 17.74 7.96
N ASP A 107 3.89 17.55 8.45
CA ASP A 107 4.66 16.34 8.19
C ASP A 107 4.09 15.17 8.99
N THR A 108 4.04 14.02 8.36
CA THR A 108 3.51 12.78 8.94
C THR A 108 4.43 11.61 8.60
N VAL A 109 4.08 10.42 9.08
CA VAL A 109 4.80 9.18 8.75
C VAL A 109 3.81 8.13 8.25
N ALA A 110 4.12 7.49 7.13
CA ALA A 110 3.33 6.39 6.60
C ALA A 110 4.01 5.06 6.90
N THR A 111 3.22 4.01 7.13
CA THR A 111 3.73 2.64 7.27
C THR A 111 3.35 1.85 6.01
N PRO A 112 4.30 1.60 5.09
CA PRO A 112 4.00 0.86 3.87
C PRO A 112 3.77 -0.62 4.19
N GLY A 113 2.56 -1.10 3.89
CA GLY A 113 2.21 -2.50 4.08
C GLY A 113 2.21 -2.92 5.55
N GLY A 114 1.23 -2.45 6.33
CA GLY A 114 1.11 -2.67 7.79
C GLY A 114 1.12 -4.12 8.28
N GLY A 115 1.07 -5.12 7.40
CA GLY A 115 1.28 -6.55 7.70
C GLY A 115 2.47 -7.20 6.99
N THR A 116 3.35 -6.41 6.37
CA THR A 116 4.52 -6.88 5.61
C THR A 116 5.82 -6.36 6.20
N LEU A 117 5.88 -5.06 6.50
CA LEU A 117 7.07 -4.39 7.02
C LEU A 117 6.79 -3.79 8.41
N PRO A 118 6.69 -4.62 9.46
CA PRO A 118 6.42 -4.12 10.80
C PRO A 118 7.54 -3.17 11.26
N GLY A 119 7.16 -1.96 11.67
CA GLY A 119 8.10 -0.95 12.19
C GLY A 119 8.84 -0.13 11.14
N VAL A 120 8.59 -0.35 9.83
CA VAL A 120 9.13 0.53 8.79
C VAL A 120 8.22 1.74 8.62
N GLU A 121 8.79 2.93 8.81
CA GLU A 121 8.12 4.19 8.55
C GLU A 121 8.78 4.90 7.38
N ILE A 122 7.97 5.55 6.54
CA ILE A 122 8.43 6.42 5.46
C ILE A 122 7.93 7.84 5.71
N PRO A 123 8.75 8.87 5.43
CA PRO A 123 8.32 10.25 5.52
C PRO A 123 7.06 10.49 4.67
N SER A 124 6.13 11.28 5.19
CA SER A 124 4.86 11.62 4.52
C SER A 124 4.40 13.03 4.88
N ALA A 125 3.27 13.47 4.34
CA ALA A 125 2.63 14.72 4.70
C ALA A 125 1.11 14.60 4.57
N GLY A 126 0.39 15.40 5.35
CA GLY A 126 -1.07 15.41 5.35
C GLY A 126 -1.64 16.46 6.29
N LEU A 127 -2.81 16.19 6.86
CA LEU A 127 -3.51 17.10 7.76
C LEU A 127 -3.42 16.59 9.21
N VAL A 128 -3.00 17.47 10.11
CA VAL A 128 -2.87 17.21 11.54
C VAL A 128 -3.87 18.10 12.29
N VAL A 129 -4.98 17.48 12.70
CA VAL A 129 -6.09 18.17 13.37
C VAL A 129 -6.00 17.95 14.88
N PRO A 130 -5.93 19.01 15.70
CA PRO A 130 -5.89 18.86 17.15
C PRO A 130 -7.13 18.14 17.69
N GLY A 131 -6.93 17.16 18.57
CA GLY A 131 -8.00 16.33 19.16
C GLY A 131 -8.28 15.04 18.39
N ASP A 132 -9.07 14.16 19.02
CA ASP A 132 -9.56 12.92 18.40
C ASP A 132 -10.91 13.16 17.72
N HIS A 133 -10.89 13.20 16.39
CA HIS A 133 -12.03 13.36 15.50
C HIS A 133 -12.32 12.08 14.71
N THR A 134 -11.65 10.97 15.02
CA THR A 134 -11.73 9.75 14.21
C THR A 134 -13.14 9.14 14.21
N VAL A 135 -13.91 9.32 15.28
CA VAL A 135 -15.31 8.87 15.36
C VAL A 135 -16.19 9.67 14.41
N VAL A 136 -16.02 11.00 14.38
CA VAL A 136 -16.81 11.90 13.51
C VAL A 136 -16.47 11.65 12.05
N LEU A 137 -15.18 11.58 11.71
CA LEU A 137 -14.71 11.33 10.35
C LEU A 137 -15.16 9.95 9.81
N ARG A 138 -15.13 8.92 10.64
CA ARG A 138 -15.61 7.57 10.28
C ARG A 138 -17.13 7.48 10.15
N ALA A 139 -17.88 8.38 10.78
CA ALA A 139 -19.33 8.45 10.66
C ALA A 139 -19.79 9.29 9.45
N GLY A 140 -18.87 9.94 8.73
CA GLY A 140 -19.16 10.70 7.52
C GLY A 140 -19.60 9.83 6.33
N ASP A 141 -20.12 10.47 5.29
CA ASP A 141 -20.47 9.85 4.02
C ASP A 141 -19.73 10.55 2.86
N PRO A 142 -18.73 9.91 2.23
CA PRO A 142 -18.16 8.61 2.63
C PRO A 142 -17.28 8.73 3.89
N PRO A 143 -17.01 7.62 4.58
CA PRO A 143 -16.21 7.62 5.81
C PRO A 143 -14.73 7.92 5.51
N ILE A 144 -14.13 8.77 6.34
CA ILE A 144 -12.67 9.00 6.33
C ILE A 144 -12.04 8.25 7.51
N ILE A 145 -11.11 7.36 7.19
CA ILE A 145 -10.37 6.58 8.19
C ILE A 145 -9.03 7.26 8.46
N ALA A 146 -8.98 7.98 9.57
CA ALA A 146 -7.79 8.64 10.09
C ALA A 146 -7.20 7.87 11.30
N ARG A 147 -6.01 8.25 11.74
CA ARG A 147 -5.36 7.72 12.95
C ARG A 147 -5.17 8.83 13.99
N VAL A 148 -5.05 8.46 15.26
CA VAL A 148 -4.66 9.42 16.32
C VAL A 148 -3.17 9.25 16.62
N VAL A 149 -2.43 10.35 16.63
CA VAL A 149 -1.02 10.42 17.00
C VAL A 149 -0.86 11.58 17.98
N GLU A 150 -0.34 11.30 19.17
CA GLU A 150 -0.06 12.32 20.20
C GLU A 150 -1.23 13.27 20.50
N GLY A 151 -2.46 12.74 20.50
CA GLY A 151 -3.67 13.51 20.78
C GLY A 151 -4.21 14.33 19.60
N SER A 152 -3.64 14.18 18.40
CA SER A 152 -4.12 14.79 17.16
C SER A 152 -4.59 13.74 16.18
N THR A 153 -5.63 14.06 15.41
CA THR A 153 -6.11 13.26 14.30
C THR A 153 -5.28 13.54 13.06
N VAL A 154 -4.71 12.49 12.47
CA VAL A 154 -3.84 12.55 11.30
C VAL A 154 -4.53 11.94 10.10
N VAL A 155 -4.76 12.75 9.07
CA VAL A 155 -5.16 12.31 7.72
C VAL A 155 -3.92 12.34 6.83
N ASP A 156 -3.27 11.18 6.68
CA ASP A 156 -2.06 11.05 5.86
C ASP A 156 -2.43 10.93 4.37
N LEU A 157 -1.99 11.89 3.55
CA LEU A 157 -2.37 11.96 2.14
C LEU A 157 -1.66 10.93 1.25
N ARG A 158 -0.71 10.17 1.80
CA ARG A 158 -0.05 9.04 1.12
C ARG A 158 -1.04 8.06 0.53
N THR A 159 -2.13 7.81 1.24
CA THR A 159 -3.17 6.82 0.90
C THR A 159 -4.47 7.47 0.44
N VAL A 160 -4.51 8.79 0.29
CA VAL A 160 -5.67 9.53 -0.23
C VAL A 160 -5.44 9.78 -1.72
N HIS A 161 -6.38 9.34 -2.56
CA HIS A 161 -6.32 9.64 -3.99
C HIS A 161 -6.52 11.15 -4.21
N PRO A 162 -5.80 11.81 -5.13
CA PRO A 162 -5.97 13.25 -5.38
C PRO A 162 -7.41 13.67 -5.71
N ASP A 163 -8.17 12.81 -6.40
CA ASP A 163 -9.59 13.08 -6.69
C ASP A 163 -10.47 13.14 -5.44
N ASP A 164 -10.01 12.60 -4.30
CA ASP A 164 -10.70 12.64 -3.01
C ASP A 164 -10.32 13.87 -2.17
N ASP A 165 -9.38 14.72 -2.62
CA ASP A 165 -8.96 15.93 -1.88
C ASP A 165 -10.14 16.88 -1.55
N PRO A 166 -11.11 17.14 -2.46
CA PRO A 166 -12.28 17.97 -2.12
C PRO A 166 -13.14 17.37 -1.01
N LEU A 167 -13.25 16.05 -0.96
CA LEU A 167 -14.01 15.33 0.05
C LEU A 167 -13.34 15.42 1.41
N VAL A 168 -12.01 15.27 1.45
CA VAL A 168 -11.22 15.51 2.66
C VAL A 168 -11.41 16.95 3.14
N ALA A 169 -11.30 17.93 2.24
CA ALA A 169 -11.50 19.34 2.59
C ALA A 169 -12.89 19.60 3.22
N GLU A 170 -13.95 19.08 2.63
CA GLU A 170 -15.31 19.21 3.17
C GLU A 170 -15.46 18.56 4.55
N ALA A 171 -14.89 17.37 4.74
CA ALA A 171 -14.95 16.68 6.03
C ALA A 171 -14.18 17.42 7.13
N ILE A 172 -12.98 17.94 6.81
CA ILE A 172 -12.16 18.73 7.74
C ILE A 172 -12.85 20.05 8.08
N GLY A 173 -13.44 20.74 7.10
CA GLY A 173 -14.19 21.97 7.32
C GLY A 173 -15.40 21.81 8.23
N ARG A 174 -15.93 20.59 8.40
CA ARG A 174 -17.02 20.28 9.34
C ARG A 174 -16.57 20.00 10.78
N LEU A 175 -15.27 19.83 11.01
CA LEU A 175 -14.70 19.63 12.36
C LEU A 175 -14.51 20.94 13.13
N GLY A 176 -14.66 22.09 12.44
CA GLY A 176 -14.63 23.45 13.00
C GLY A 176 -16.02 24.02 13.20
#